data_AF-A0A1R4IJS1-F1
#
_entry.id   AF-A0A1R4IJS1-F1
#
_cell.length_a   1.000
_cell.length_b   1.000
_cell.length_c   1.000
_cell.angle_alpha   90.00
_cell.angle_beta   90.00
_cell.angle_gamma   90.00
#
_symmetry.space_group_name_H-M   'P 1'
#
loop_
_entity.id
_entity.type
_entity.pdbx_description
1 polymer ?
#
loop_
_entity_poly.entity_id
_entity_poly.type
_entity_poly.pdbx_seq_one_letter_code
_entity_poly.pdbx_strand_id
1 'polypeptide(L)'
;MLRRWDLSMSDYEIDEATADAILGHMNGDHSDDNLLIARAFGARDAVRAHMTDVTVDEGVWLAETPMEEITVRVPWSTRLTARADARREVVELYTRACRELGVTPREEH
;
A
#
# COMPACT_ATOMS: atom_id res chain seq x y z
N MET A 1 -26.32 29.69 -19.26
CA MET A 1 -25.76 30.05 -17.94
C MET A 1 -26.02 28.90 -16.98
N LEU A 2 -25.07 27.98 -16.82
CA LEU A 2 -24.95 27.03 -15.71
C LEU A 2 -23.45 26.71 -15.58
N ARG A 3 -22.94 26.85 -14.36
CA ARG A 3 -21.55 26.68 -13.96
C ARG A 3 -21.16 25.21 -14.04
N ARG A 4 -19.94 24.89 -14.49
CA ARG A 4 -19.31 23.60 -14.17
C ARG A 4 -17.82 23.81 -13.99
N TRP A 5 -17.45 23.94 -12.72
CA TRP A 5 -16.09 23.84 -12.22
C TRP A 5 -15.67 22.37 -12.31
N ASP A 6 -15.40 21.92 -13.53
CA ASP A 6 -14.88 20.58 -13.81
C ASP A 6 -13.52 20.75 -14.47
N LEU A 7 -12.59 21.37 -13.73
CA LEU A 7 -11.19 21.44 -14.08
C LEU A 7 -10.41 20.99 -12.84
N SER A 8 -9.99 19.72 -12.95
CA SER A 8 -9.01 18.98 -12.15
C SER A 8 -9.37 18.79 -10.67
N MET A 9 -10.08 17.67 -10.41
CA MET A 9 -9.67 16.78 -9.31
C MET A 9 -8.16 16.62 -9.46
N SER A 10 -7.38 17.28 -8.60
CA SER A 10 -5.92 17.36 -8.73
C SER A 10 -5.33 16.01 -9.14
N ASP A 11 -4.80 15.95 -10.36
CA ASP A 11 -3.92 14.89 -10.89
C ASP A 11 -2.56 14.93 -10.14
N TYR A 12 -2.62 14.97 -8.81
CA TYR A 12 -1.43 14.72 -8.02
C TYR A 12 -1.09 13.25 -8.26
N GLU A 13 -0.08 13.02 -9.07
CA GLU A 13 0.55 11.72 -9.24
C GLU A 13 1.81 11.69 -8.38
N ILE A 14 2.14 10.50 -7.88
CA ILE A 14 3.41 10.31 -7.19
C ILE A 14 4.48 10.29 -8.27
N ASP A 15 5.48 11.18 -8.18
CA ASP A 15 6.58 11.17 -9.13
C ASP A 15 7.42 9.89 -8.99
N GLU A 16 8.04 9.46 -10.10
CA GLU A 16 8.78 8.20 -10.19
C GLU A 16 9.86 8.06 -9.10
N ALA A 17 10.62 9.13 -8.81
CA ALA A 17 11.66 9.08 -7.79
C ALA A 17 11.09 8.92 -6.38
N THR A 18 9.95 9.57 -6.09
CA THR A 18 9.24 9.39 -4.83
C THR A 18 8.70 7.96 -4.71
N ALA A 19 8.10 7.42 -5.77
CA ALA A 19 7.57 6.06 -5.82
C ALA A 19 8.69 5.03 -5.59
N ASP A 20 9.80 5.13 -6.34
CA ASP A 20 10.97 4.26 -6.21
C ASP A 20 11.52 4.25 -4.78
N ALA A 21 11.62 5.42 -4.16
CA ALA A 21 12.10 5.53 -2.79
C ALA A 21 11.12 4.91 -1.77
N ILE A 22 9.81 4.93 -2.03
CA ILE A 22 8.80 4.27 -1.18
C ILE A 22 8.90 2.75 -1.37
N LEU A 23 8.89 2.28 -2.62
CA LEU A 23 8.98 0.86 -2.95
C LEU A 23 10.27 0.25 -2.40
N GLY A 24 11.41 0.93 -2.58
CA GLY A 24 12.70 0.48 -2.05
C GLY A 24 12.71 0.33 -0.52
N HIS A 25 12.15 1.29 0.19
CA HIS A 25 12.03 1.22 1.66
C HIS A 25 11.07 0.10 2.09
N MET A 26 9.89 -0.01 1.47
CA MET A 26 8.92 -1.04 1.80
C MET A 26 9.46 -2.45 1.54
N ASN A 27 10.16 -2.65 0.42
CA ASN A 27 10.68 -3.95 0.04
C ASN A 27 11.98 -4.31 0.77
N GLY A 28 12.74 -3.32 1.24
CA GLY A 28 13.98 -3.52 2.00
C GLY A 28 13.74 -3.74 3.50
N ASP A 29 13.03 -2.80 4.14
CA ASP A 29 12.92 -2.74 5.61
C ASP A 29 11.61 -3.34 6.13
N HIS A 30 10.61 -3.48 5.24
CA HIS A 30 9.24 -3.86 5.59
C HIS A 30 8.70 -5.07 4.80
N SER A 31 9.58 -5.98 4.36
CA SER A 31 9.18 -7.19 3.62
C SER A 31 8.17 -8.07 4.40
N ASP A 32 8.36 -8.21 5.71
CA ASP A 32 7.40 -8.93 6.57
C ASP A 32 6.04 -8.19 6.70
N ASP A 33 6.03 -6.86 6.66
CA ASP A 33 4.76 -6.10 6.66
C ASP A 33 4.02 -6.27 5.33
N ASN A 34 4.75 -6.22 4.21
CA ASN A 34 4.18 -6.50 2.89
C ASN A 34 3.48 -7.85 2.87
N LEU A 35 4.08 -8.88 3.47
CA LEU A 35 3.48 -10.20 3.55
C LEU A 35 2.18 -10.19 4.38
N LEU A 36 2.17 -9.52 5.53
CA LEU A 36 0.98 -9.41 6.37
C LEU A 36 -0.15 -8.62 5.68
N ILE A 37 0.19 -7.52 5.00
CA ILE A 37 -0.75 -6.71 4.22
C ILE A 37 -1.37 -7.57 3.10
N ALA A 38 -0.54 -8.24 2.30
CA ALA A 38 -1.03 -9.10 1.21
C ALA A 38 -1.94 -10.22 1.73
N ARG A 39 -1.56 -10.88 2.84
CA ARG A 39 -2.37 -11.93 3.47
C ARG A 39 -3.71 -11.43 3.99
N ALA A 40 -3.75 -10.24 4.55
CA ALA A 40 -4.97 -9.68 5.10
C ALA A 40 -5.98 -9.29 4.00
N PHE A 41 -5.51 -8.79 2.85
CA PHE A 41 -6.38 -8.09 1.91
C PHE A 41 -6.55 -8.73 0.52
N GLY A 42 -5.83 -9.79 0.17
CA GLY A 42 -6.06 -10.43 -1.13
C GLY A 42 -5.45 -11.82 -1.33
N ALA A 43 -4.40 -12.19 -0.59
CA ALA A 43 -3.66 -13.43 -0.78
C ALA A 43 -3.36 -14.12 0.56
N ARG A 44 -4.40 -14.64 1.23
CA ARG A 44 -4.34 -15.19 2.60
C ARG A 44 -3.24 -16.22 2.82
N ASP A 45 -2.91 -17.00 1.81
CA ASP A 45 -1.92 -18.08 1.82
C ASP A 45 -0.56 -17.66 1.21
N ALA A 46 -0.37 -16.37 0.92
CA ALA A 46 0.90 -15.86 0.41
C ALA A 46 2.07 -16.26 1.32
N VAL A 47 3.21 -16.59 0.73
CA VAL A 47 4.46 -16.90 1.43
C VAL A 47 5.49 -15.78 1.30
N ARG A 48 5.34 -14.92 0.29
CA ARG A 48 6.14 -13.71 0.06
C ARG A 48 5.23 -12.63 -0.54
N ALA A 49 5.59 -11.37 -0.32
CA ALA A 49 4.98 -10.26 -1.02
C ALA A 49 5.96 -9.10 -1.12
N HIS A 50 5.88 -8.34 -2.22
CA HIS A 50 6.61 -7.10 -2.40
C HIS A 50 5.70 -6.06 -3.04
N MET A 51 5.89 -4.80 -2.66
CA MET A 51 5.17 -3.68 -3.22
C MET A 51 5.73 -3.40 -4.63
N THR A 52 4.85 -3.33 -5.62
CA THR A 52 5.22 -3.12 -7.03
C THR A 52 4.79 -1.76 -7.55
N ASP A 53 3.81 -1.12 -6.89
CA ASP A 53 3.34 0.21 -7.28
C ASP A 53 2.72 0.94 -6.09
N VAL A 54 2.75 2.26 -6.13
CA VAL A 54 2.14 3.16 -5.16
C VAL A 54 1.50 4.32 -5.92
N THR A 55 0.20 4.48 -5.74
CA THR A 55 -0.54 5.61 -6.31
C THR A 55 -1.08 6.49 -5.20
N VAL A 56 -1.67 7.62 -5.56
CA VAL A 56 -2.36 8.48 -4.58
C VAL A 56 -3.62 7.86 -4.00
N ASP A 57 -4.16 6.81 -4.61
CA ASP A 57 -5.43 6.18 -4.19
C ASP A 57 -5.24 4.79 -3.58
N GLU A 58 -4.18 4.06 -3.95
CA GLU A 58 -3.94 2.70 -3.49
C GLU A 58 -2.46 2.29 -3.49
N GLY A 59 -2.16 1.27 -2.69
CA GLY A 59 -0.92 0.51 -2.77
C GLY A 59 -1.12 -0.78 -3.54
N VAL A 60 -0.09 -1.22 -4.25
CA VAL A 60 -0.13 -2.45 -5.05
C VAL A 60 1.01 -3.37 -4.66
N TRP A 61 0.66 -4.62 -4.35
CA TRP A 61 1.60 -5.68 -4.02
C TRP A 61 1.47 -6.83 -5.01
N LEU A 62 2.60 -7.47 -5.31
CA LEU A 62 2.62 -8.79 -5.90
C LEU A 62 2.91 -9.80 -4.79
N ALA A 63 1.97 -10.72 -4.58
CA ALA A 63 2.03 -11.75 -3.56
C ALA A 63 2.26 -13.11 -4.19
N GLU A 64 3.26 -13.85 -3.71
CA GLU A 64 3.53 -15.22 -4.15
C GLU A 64 2.80 -16.19 -3.23
N THR A 65 1.93 -17.03 -3.78
CA THR A 65 1.30 -18.16 -3.10
C THR A 65 1.95 -19.47 -3.55
N PRO A 66 1.66 -20.62 -2.92
CA PRO A 66 2.12 -21.92 -3.42
C PRO A 66 1.63 -22.27 -4.83
N MET A 67 0.58 -21.61 -5.32
CA MET A 67 -0.08 -21.93 -6.59
C MET A 67 0.27 -20.94 -7.69
N GLU A 68 0.31 -19.64 -7.36
CA GLU A 68 0.46 -18.56 -8.33
C GLU A 68 0.90 -17.24 -7.68
N GLU A 69 1.21 -16.25 -8.53
CA GLU A 69 1.37 -14.86 -8.11
C GLU A 69 0.04 -14.11 -8.23
N ILE A 70 -0.31 -13.37 -7.18
CA ILE A 70 -1.56 -12.62 -7.07
C ILE A 70 -1.23 -11.14 -6.90
N THR A 71 -1.82 -10.29 -7.74
CA THR A 71 -1.78 -8.83 -7.54
C THR A 71 -2.81 -8.44 -6.48
N VAL A 72 -2.35 -7.85 -5.38
CA VAL A 72 -3.19 -7.33 -4.29
C VAL A 72 -3.17 -5.81 -4.36
N ARG A 73 -4.34 -5.21 -4.58
CA ARG A 73 -4.54 -3.75 -4.58
C ARG A 73 -5.31 -3.35 -3.34
N VAL A 74 -4.79 -2.40 -2.58
CA VAL A 74 -5.45 -1.95 -1.35
C VAL A 74 -5.61 -0.43 -1.36
N PRO A 75 -6.86 0.07 -1.40
CA PRO A 75 -7.11 1.51 -1.30
C PRO A 75 -6.60 2.07 0.03
N TRP A 76 -6.05 3.28 -0.03
CA TRP A 76 -5.76 4.06 1.17
C TRP A 76 -7.06 4.46 1.87
N SER A 77 -6.97 4.75 3.17
CA SER A 77 -8.13 5.29 3.89
C SER A 77 -8.50 6.70 3.38
N THR A 78 -7.47 7.43 2.95
CA THR A 78 -7.55 8.77 2.40
C THR A 78 -6.56 8.93 1.26
N ARG A 79 -6.97 9.66 0.20
CA ARG A 79 -6.09 9.99 -0.94
C ARG A 79 -4.83 10.70 -0.45
N LEU A 80 -3.68 10.28 -0.95
CA LEU A 80 -2.38 10.87 -0.62
C LEU A 80 -2.24 12.25 -1.27
N THR A 81 -1.74 13.20 -0.50
CA THR A 81 -1.45 14.58 -0.98
C THR A 81 0.00 14.98 -0.74
N ALA A 82 0.73 14.22 0.07
CA ALA A 82 2.16 14.39 0.33
C ALA A 82 2.83 13.04 0.66
N ARG A 83 4.16 12.97 0.53
CA ARG A 83 4.94 11.77 0.90
C ARG A 83 4.74 11.33 2.36
N ALA A 84 4.51 12.29 3.27
CA ALA A 84 4.22 11.98 4.68
C ALA A 84 2.91 11.22 4.87
N ASP A 85 1.93 11.42 3.98
CA ASP A 85 0.67 10.67 4.00
C ASP A 85 0.92 9.20 3.70
N ALA A 86 1.80 8.88 2.74
CA ALA A 86 2.10 7.49 2.36
C ALA A 86 2.57 6.67 3.56
N ARG A 87 3.49 7.22 4.37
CA ARG A 87 3.95 6.56 5.60
C ARG A 87 2.79 6.30 6.56
N ARG A 88 1.93 7.30 6.80
CA ARG A 88 0.79 7.16 7.71
C ARG A 88 -0.18 6.08 7.23
N GLU A 89 -0.56 6.12 5.96
CA GLU A 89 -1.51 5.18 5.38
C GLU A 89 -0.96 3.75 5.37
N VAL A 90 0.33 3.56 5.11
CA VAL A 90 0.97 2.23 5.20
C VAL A 90 0.94 1.69 6.63
N VAL A 91 1.26 2.50 7.64
CA VAL A 91 1.22 2.10 9.06
C VAL A 91 -0.20 1.75 9.49
N GLU A 92 -1.19 2.54 9.06
CA GLU A 92 -2.60 2.25 9.30
C GLU A 92 -3.02 0.92 8.65
N LEU A 93 -2.61 0.71 7.40
CA LEU A 93 -2.90 -0.50 6.65
C LEU A 93 -2.27 -1.74 7.30
N TYR A 94 -1.02 -1.63 7.74
CA TYR A 94 -0.31 -2.66 8.50
C TYR A 94 -1.01 -2.99 9.81
N THR A 95 -1.41 -1.96 10.56
CA THR A 95 -2.14 -2.12 11.83
C THR A 95 -3.46 -2.85 11.60
N ARG A 96 -4.19 -2.49 10.54
CA ARG A 96 -5.42 -3.19 10.14
C ARG A 96 -5.11 -4.64 9.75
N ALA A 97 -4.07 -4.90 8.96
CA ALA A 97 -3.67 -6.25 8.58
C ALA A 97 -3.40 -7.13 9.80
N CYS A 98 -2.68 -6.61 10.79
CA CYS A 98 -2.42 -7.30 12.05
C CYS A 98 -3.72 -7.65 12.78
N ARG A 99 -4.69 -6.72 12.85
CA ARG A 99 -6.00 -6.98 13.46
C ARG A 99 -6.79 -8.05 12.71
N GLU A 100 -6.83 -7.99 11.39
CA GLU A 100 -7.52 -8.98 10.54
C GLU A 100 -6.92 -10.39 10.68
N LEU A 101 -5.60 -10.47 10.88
CA LEU A 101 -4.87 -11.73 11.03
C LEU A 101 -4.77 -12.21 12.49
N GLY A 102 -5.18 -11.41 13.46
CA GLY A 102 -5.02 -11.70 14.89
C GLY A 102 -3.57 -11.72 15.35
N VAL A 103 -2.68 -10.99 14.68
CA VAL A 103 -1.25 -10.88 14.99
C VAL A 103 -1.01 -9.61 15.81
N THR A 104 -0.07 -9.66 16.76
CA THR A 104 0.34 -8.46 17.51
C THR A 104 1.30 -7.64 16.63
N PRO A 105 1.04 -6.34 16.39
CA PRO A 105 1.95 -5.49 15.64
C PRO A 105 3.36 -5.48 16.26
N ARG A 106 4.40 -5.43 15.42
CA ARG A 106 5.76 -5.17 15.88
C ARG A 106 5.87 -3.73 16.39
N GLU A 107 6.73 -3.52 17.39
CA GLU A 107 7.11 -2.18 17.79
C GLU A 107 7.92 -1.53 16.65
N GLU A 108 7.43 -0.40 16.14
CA GLU A 108 8.12 0.36 15.10
C GLU A 108 9.37 1.03 15.71
N HIS A 109 10.54 0.86 15.09
CA HIS A 109 11.78 1.57 15.45
C HIS A 109 11.94 2.85 14.63
#